data_AF-T2KR33-F1
#
_entry.id   AF-T2KR33-F1
#
_cell.length_a   1.000
_cell.length_b   1.000
_cell.length_c   1.000
_cell.angle_alpha   90.00
_cell.angle_beta   90.00
_cell.angle_gamma   90.00
#
_symmetry.space_group_name_H-M   'P 1'
#
loop_
_entity.id
_entity.type
_entity.pdbx_description
1 polymer ?
#
loop_
_entity_poly.entity_id
_entity_poly.type
_entity_poly.pdbx_seq_one_letter_code
_entity_poly.pdbx_strand_id
1 'polypeptide(L)'
;MKKPLLLAFAMSLCALTALNAQEIEYNNNVYEVKGTSILLNGYDITESLTLDDQKAIFREHEAKAGEFREMKRNERIQNRAIAKAYRKELKEEERAKRMTNNEKKYVFF
;
A
#
# COMPACT_ATOMS: atom_id res chain seq x y z
N MET A 1 -19.72 -3.12 -26.37
CA MET A 1 -18.83 -4.08 -25.66
C MET A 1 -18.22 -3.47 -24.38
N LYS A 2 -19.02 -2.89 -23.46
CA LYS A 2 -18.51 -2.18 -22.26
C LYS A 2 -18.86 -2.84 -20.91
N LYS A 3 -19.65 -3.92 -20.93
CA LYS A 3 -20.10 -4.65 -19.74
C LYS A 3 -18.97 -5.33 -18.93
N PRO A 4 -17.91 -5.92 -19.51
CA PRO A 4 -16.87 -6.55 -18.70
C PRO A 4 -16.01 -5.55 -17.94
N LEU A 5 -15.87 -4.31 -18.44
CA LEU A 5 -15.08 -3.26 -17.80
C LEU A 5 -15.76 -2.74 -16.52
N LEU A 6 -17.09 -2.59 -16.55
CA LEU A 6 -17.89 -2.20 -15.39
C LEU A 6 -17.90 -3.28 -14.29
N LEU A 7 -17.92 -4.55 -14.68
CA LEU A 7 -17.89 -5.67 -13.74
C LEU A 7 -16.53 -5.80 -13.04
N ALA A 8 -15.42 -5.60 -13.78
CA ALA A 8 -14.08 -5.58 -13.21
C ALA A 8 -13.86 -4.39 -12.26
N PHE A 9 -14.41 -3.23 -12.59
CA PHE A 9 -14.36 -2.04 -11.73
C PHE A 9 -15.19 -2.23 -10.44
N ALA A 10 -16.38 -2.83 -10.54
CA ALA A 10 -17.23 -3.13 -9.38
C ALA A 10 -16.61 -4.18 -8.45
N MET A 11 -15.98 -5.23 -9.00
CA MET A 11 -15.24 -6.21 -8.18
C MET A 11 -14.01 -5.60 -7.50
N SER A 12 -13.33 -4.65 -8.15
CA SER A 12 -12.21 -3.91 -7.53
C SER A 12 -12.65 -3.01 -6.37
N LEU A 13 -13.89 -2.50 -6.38
CA LEU A 13 -14.44 -1.65 -5.31
C LEU A 13 -14.88 -2.46 -4.09
N CYS A 14 -15.41 -3.66 -4.26
CA CYS A 14 -15.80 -4.53 -3.15
C CYS A 14 -14.61 -5.10 -2.36
N ALA A 15 -13.44 -5.25 -2.99
CA ALA A 15 -12.23 -5.71 -2.29
C ALA A 15 -11.66 -4.65 -1.32
N LEU A 16 -12.03 -3.38 -1.47
CA LEU A 16 -11.50 -2.28 -0.65
C LEU A 16 -12.24 -2.10 0.69
N THR A 17 -13.44 -2.64 0.85
CA THR A 17 -14.29 -2.43 2.04
C THR A 17 -14.14 -3.51 3.11
N ALA A 18 -13.52 -4.65 2.80
CA ALA A 18 -13.43 -5.81 3.69
C ALA A 18 -12.24 -5.78 4.69
N LEU A 19 -11.36 -4.78 4.66
CA LEU A 19 -10.00 -4.90 5.19
C LEU A 19 -9.60 -3.81 6.21
N ASN A 20 -10.41 -3.57 7.24
CA ASN A 20 -10.00 -2.70 8.35
C ASN A 20 -10.29 -3.31 9.74
N ALA A 21 -10.20 -4.63 9.86
CA ALA A 21 -10.06 -5.30 11.15
C ALA A 21 -8.64 -5.89 11.19
N GLN A 22 -7.87 -5.55 12.21
CA GLN A 22 -6.49 -6.00 12.35
C GLN A 22 -6.40 -6.95 13.54
N GLU A 23 -5.87 -8.15 13.29
CA GLU A 23 -5.73 -9.20 14.29
C GLU A 23 -4.54 -8.93 15.24
N ILE A 24 -4.80 -9.07 16.54
CA ILE A 24 -3.87 -8.84 17.64
C ILE A 24 -3.87 -10.09 18.52
N GLU A 25 -2.69 -10.68 18.72
CA GLU A 25 -2.52 -11.82 19.60
C GLU A 25 -2.11 -11.32 20.98
N TYR A 26 -2.98 -11.50 21.97
CA TYR A 26 -2.72 -11.07 23.34
C TYR A 26 -3.24 -12.12 24.32
N ASN A 27 -2.43 -12.49 25.31
CA ASN A 27 -2.77 -13.52 26.31
C ASN A 27 -3.32 -14.82 25.70
N ASN A 28 -2.68 -15.33 24.63
CA ASN A 28 -3.08 -16.53 23.87
C ASN A 28 -4.45 -16.48 23.18
N ASN A 29 -5.05 -15.29 23.08
CA ASN A 29 -6.27 -15.05 22.32
C ASN A 29 -5.97 -14.15 21.13
N VAL A 30 -6.70 -14.37 20.03
CA VAL A 30 -6.66 -13.51 18.85
C VAL A 30 -7.86 -12.57 18.90
N TYR A 31 -7.59 -11.28 19.03
CA TYR A 31 -8.57 -10.21 19.02
C TYR A 31 -8.56 -9.50 17.68
N GLU A 32 -9.72 -9.07 17.20
CA GLU A 32 -9.83 -8.19 16.05
C GLU A 32 -10.03 -6.76 16.54
N VAL A 33 -9.13 -5.84 16.19
CA VAL A 33 -9.28 -4.43 16.52
C VAL A 33 -9.87 -3.69 15.33
N LYS A 34 -10.99 -2.99 15.56
CA LYS A 34 -11.71 -2.19 14.55
C LYS A 34 -12.04 -0.82 15.11
N GLY A 35 -11.19 0.16 14.80
CA GLY A 35 -11.33 1.51 15.34
C GLY A 35 -11.12 1.51 16.85
N THR A 36 -12.20 1.75 17.61
CA THR A 36 -12.20 1.75 19.08
C THR A 36 -12.79 0.48 19.69
N SER A 37 -13.19 -0.50 18.87
CA SER A 37 -13.73 -1.77 19.34
C SER A 37 -12.68 -2.88 19.28
N ILE A 38 -12.68 -3.71 20.31
CA ILE A 38 -11.92 -4.96 20.41
C ILE A 38 -12.94 -6.10 20.34
N LEU A 39 -12.82 -6.93 19.31
CA LEU A 39 -13.69 -8.07 19.10
C LEU A 39 -12.95 -9.37 19.40
N LEU A 40 -13.67 -10.33 19.98
CA LEU A 40 -13.21 -11.71 20.13
C LEU A 40 -14.25 -12.61 19.46
N ASN A 41 -13.82 -13.38 18.46
CA ASN A 41 -14.72 -14.22 17.65
C ASN A 41 -15.92 -13.45 17.07
N GLY A 42 -15.70 -12.20 16.66
CA GLY A 42 -16.72 -11.32 16.08
C GLY A 42 -17.66 -10.64 17.09
N TYR A 43 -17.50 -10.87 18.40
CA TYR A 43 -18.27 -10.19 19.44
C TYR A 43 -17.46 -9.04 20.04
N ASP A 44 -18.07 -7.86 20.16
CA ASP A 44 -17.45 -6.73 20.86
C ASP A 44 -17.36 -7.05 22.35
N ILE A 45 -16.14 -7.09 22.87
CA ILE A 45 -15.83 -7.35 24.27
C ILE A 45 -15.09 -6.17 24.92
N THR A 46 -15.05 -5.02 24.26
CA THR A 46 -14.24 -3.87 24.66
C THR A 46 -14.50 -3.48 26.11
N GLU A 47 -15.77 -3.36 26.50
CA GLU A 47 -16.18 -2.97 27.87
C GLU A 47 -15.96 -4.09 28.90
N SER A 48 -15.86 -5.34 28.45
CA SER A 48 -15.63 -6.51 29.31
C SER A 48 -14.15 -6.69 29.67
N LEU A 49 -13.24 -6.06 28.91
CA LEU A 49 -11.80 -6.09 29.16
C LEU A 49 -11.41 -5.05 30.21
N THR A 50 -10.35 -5.33 30.97
CA THR A 50 -9.78 -4.33 31.88
C THR A 50 -9.17 -3.18 31.08
N LEU A 51 -9.08 -1.99 31.68
CA LEU A 51 -8.47 -0.83 31.02
C LEU A 51 -7.01 -1.08 30.63
N ASP A 52 -6.30 -1.92 31.36
CA ASP A 52 -4.90 -2.24 31.07
C ASP A 52 -4.80 -3.20 29.88
N ASP A 53 -5.68 -4.20 29.80
CA ASP A 53 -5.76 -5.10 28.63
C ASP A 53 -6.16 -4.34 27.37
N GLN A 54 -7.17 -3.45 27.47
CA GLN A 54 -7.56 -2.60 26.35
C GLN A 54 -6.37 -1.78 25.84
N LYS A 55 -5.63 -1.12 26.75
CA LYS A 55 -4.44 -0.34 26.39
C LYS A 55 -3.35 -1.19 25.75
N ALA A 56 -3.10 -2.39 26.25
CA ALA A 56 -2.11 -3.29 25.70
C ALA A 56 -2.46 -3.68 24.26
N ILE A 57 -3.70 -4.11 24.03
CA ILE A 57 -4.21 -4.51 22.71
C ILE A 57 -4.17 -3.33 21.73
N PHE A 58 -4.60 -2.13 22.14
CA PHE A 58 -4.55 -0.94 21.27
C PHE A 58 -3.12 -0.50 20.95
N ARG A 59 -2.19 -0.58 21.90
CA ARG A 59 -0.78 -0.26 21.64
C ARG A 59 -0.17 -1.20 20.61
N GLU A 60 -0.46 -2.49 20.69
CA GLU A 60 0.05 -3.45 19.71
C GLU A 60 -0.55 -3.20 18.32
N HIS A 61 -1.84 -2.87 18.28
CA HIS A 61 -2.50 -2.44 17.05
C HIS A 61 -1.84 -1.19 16.44
N GLU A 62 -1.55 -0.17 17.25
CA GLU A 62 -0.84 1.03 16.80
C GLU A 62 0.58 0.74 16.32
N ALA A 63 1.31 -0.14 17.01
CA ALA A 63 2.67 -0.54 16.62
C ALA A 63 2.68 -1.21 15.24
N LYS A 64 1.81 -2.20 15.02
CA LYS A 64 1.67 -2.88 13.72
C LYS A 64 1.23 -1.92 12.62
N ALA A 65 0.32 -0.98 12.94
CA ALA A 65 -0.08 0.07 11.99
C ALA A 65 1.09 1.02 11.66
N GLY A 66 1.95 1.32 12.62
CA GLY A 66 3.17 2.09 12.45
C GLY A 66 4.15 1.42 11.49
N GLU A 67 4.47 0.15 11.72
CA GLU A 67 5.35 -0.65 10.85
C GLU A 67 4.84 -0.70 9.41
N PHE A 68 3.54 -0.91 9.22
CA PHE A 68 2.93 -0.92 7.89
C PHE A 68 3.09 0.43 7.17
N ARG A 69 2.90 1.55 7.88
CA ARG A 69 3.08 2.90 7.33
C ARG A 69 4.53 3.16 6.93
N GLU A 70 5.49 2.72 7.75
CA GLU A 70 6.91 2.86 7.43
C GLU A 70 7.32 2.03 6.22
N MET A 71 6.85 0.78 6.14
CA MET A 71 7.06 -0.08 4.97
C MET A 71 6.52 0.58 3.70
N LYS A 72 5.29 1.09 3.72
CA LYS A 72 4.68 1.83 2.60
C LYS A 72 5.48 3.08 2.21
N ARG A 73 6.02 3.80 3.20
CA ARG A 73 6.83 4.99 2.96
C ARG A 73 8.14 4.63 2.27
N ASN A 74 8.82 3.58 2.72
CA ASN A 74 10.06 3.09 2.13
C ASN A 74 9.86 2.58 0.70
N GLU A 75 8.80 1.81 0.46
CA GLU A 75 8.39 1.36 -0.88
C GLU A 75 8.18 2.56 -1.83
N ARG A 76 7.48 3.61 -1.36
CA ARG A 76 7.26 4.83 -2.16
C ARG A 76 8.56 5.57 -2.47
N ILE A 77 9.51 5.60 -1.54
CA ILE A 77 10.82 6.22 -1.76
C ILE A 77 11.61 5.44 -2.80
N GLN A 78 11.68 4.10 -2.68
CA GLN A 78 12.35 3.23 -3.65
C GLN A 78 11.74 3.36 -5.04
N ASN A 79 10.42 3.30 -5.16
CA ASN A 79 9.72 3.45 -6.44
C ASN A 79 9.98 4.82 -7.09
N ARG A 80 10.09 5.89 -6.29
CA ARG A 80 10.49 7.21 -6.80
C ARG A 80 11.93 7.25 -7.29
N ALA A 81 12.84 6.56 -6.61
CA ALA A 81 14.25 6.48 -7.03
C ALA A 81 14.38 5.71 -8.35
N ILE A 82 13.73 4.55 -8.46
CA ILE A 82 13.69 3.73 -9.69
C ILE A 82 13.08 4.53 -10.84
N ALA A 83 11.93 5.18 -10.63
CA ALA A 83 11.29 5.99 -11.66
C ALA A 83 12.16 7.18 -12.12
N LYS A 84 12.95 7.78 -11.22
CA LYS A 84 13.91 8.84 -11.58
C LYS A 84 15.07 8.30 -12.39
N ALA A 85 15.63 7.14 -12.04
CA ALA A 85 16.71 6.50 -12.78
C ALA A 85 16.25 6.15 -14.21
N TYR A 86 15.12 5.47 -14.33
CA TYR A 86 14.53 5.10 -15.62
C TYR A 86 14.27 6.33 -16.52
N ARG A 87 13.75 7.43 -15.95
CA ARG A 87 13.55 8.68 -16.70
C ARG A 87 14.86 9.32 -17.19
N LYS A 88 15.98 9.13 -16.49
CA LYS A 88 17.29 9.64 -16.94
C LYS A 88 17.80 8.81 -18.11
N GLU A 89 17.76 7.49 -17.99
CA GLU A 89 18.15 6.56 -19.05
C GLU A 89 17.36 6.83 -20.34
N LEU A 90 16.03 7.00 -20.23
CA LEU A 90 15.18 7.29 -21.38
C LEU A 90 15.55 8.60 -22.08
N LYS A 91 15.92 9.64 -21.30
CA LYS A 91 16.37 10.92 -21.85
C LYS A 91 17.74 10.83 -22.54
N GLU A 92 18.64 10.02 -22.00
CA GLU A 92 19.95 9.79 -22.59
C GLU A 92 19.83 9.01 -23.90
N GLU A 93 18.99 7.98 -23.92
CA GLU A 93 18.67 7.21 -25.12
C GLU A 93 18.02 8.09 -26.20
N GLU A 94 17.07 8.95 -25.83
CA GLU A 94 16.48 9.93 -26.76
C GLU A 94 17.51 10.92 -27.32
N ARG A 95 18.44 11.41 -26.49
CA ARG A 95 19.52 12.31 -26.94
C ARG A 95 20.45 11.62 -27.93
N ALA A 96 20.85 10.38 -27.65
CA ALA A 96 21.69 9.60 -28.55
C ALA A 96 21.01 9.34 -29.91
N LYS A 97 19.70 9.01 -29.89
CA LYS A 97 18.89 8.88 -31.13
C LYS A 97 18.79 10.19 -31.91
N ARG A 98 18.67 11.33 -31.22
CA ARG A 98 18.64 12.65 -31.90
C ARG A 98 19.98 13.01 -32.54
N MET A 99 21.10 12.76 -31.88
CA MET A 99 22.42 13.05 -32.45
C MET A 99 22.69 12.19 -33.70
N THR A 100 22.43 10.88 -33.63
CA THR A 100 22.58 9.99 -34.78
C THR A 100 21.66 10.34 -35.96
N ASN A 101 20.44 10.80 -35.70
CA ASN A 101 19.55 11.30 -36.78
C ASN A 101 20.03 12.63 -37.37
N ASN A 102 20.54 13.54 -36.55
CA ASN A 102 21.11 14.80 -37.04
C ASN A 102 22.37 14.54 -37.89
N GLU A 103 23.28 13.68 -37.44
CA GLU A 103 24.47 13.29 -38.21
C GLU A 103 24.09 12.70 -39.58
N LYS A 104 23.12 11.76 -39.62
CA LYS A 104 22.60 11.24 -40.88
C LYS A 104 22.02 12.33 -41.79
N LYS A 105 21.35 13.34 -41.23
CA LYS A 105 20.79 14.47 -42.01
C LYS A 105 21.87 15.32 -42.69
N TYR A 106 23.06 15.44 -42.10
CA TYR A 106 24.18 16.21 -42.69
C TYR A 106 25.06 15.40 -43.65
N VAL A 107 24.96 14.07 -43.66
CA VAL A 107 25.71 13.20 -44.60
C VAL A 107 24.99 13.08 -45.96
N PHE A 108 23.72 13.49 -46.05
CA PHE A 108 22.90 13.43 -47.27
C PHE A 108 22.84 14.76 -48.07
N PHE A 109 23.73 15.72 -47.81
CA PHE A 109 23.87 16.97 -48.60
C PHE A 109 25.24 17.07 -49.25
#